data_AF-A0A9P8QFW2-F1
#
_entry.id   AF-A0A9P8QFW2-F1
#
_cell.length_a   1.000
_cell.length_b   1.000
_cell.length_c   1.000
_cell.angle_alpha   90.00
_cell.angle_beta   90.00
_cell.angle_gamma   90.00
#
_symmetry.space_group_name_H-M   'P 1'
#
loop_
_entity.id
_entity.type
_entity.pdbx_description
1 polymer ?
#
loop_
_entity_poly.entity_id
_entity_poly.type
_entity_poly.pdbx_seq_one_letter_code
_entity_poly.pdbx_strand_id
1 'polypeptide(L)'
;MSSNGVSPTDIITYIGVPLAVLGGPVKLTRQAVLPILYNTFATLASLSRIKRMLRRSRLTALTRSDVVNRVIEIELPRYAVMPLDRFQNRLEYWNLSRHPSSIPGGSWTTFNWKTNAIGMKTQRVEYADQVRQPQVEIAFDGLVSYLLDLGAVPNPHGWKLLRSTGLWAPVGCSLMMSPDGSEKALTVAPLDDSDGHLSLAVAWSSSWITRDHAHLPPYWVRLPCPAGKSKEPKPASGGSVCGSEDDKKPPEGDAYKVQDGSTSEAASRDEADPDERQANPYVEHDITCEISMSGLVTALVEGDPNHTTAPEGLYVNHLRIRPRKSDGIWFASAATAYGTSSQTILWNYKIPDEILSFSRKETVPCGVLVLLGMVDESETPEWATRHNDYGASLDQFAQRSREQRQAMEAEARMAPAQREQAVRDRMRRETEQRMQDMRDKMRTDQQRRDQRAMEALQSPKWDTKLVADYSLKWLKARNIWDESLTVKDLVGFMLHRMVCDGEFTSTICKMLDTWKAWADMGGMRKADYQTIQENQSAFAEATLLIALIKDTSDALEGTLAMDLQECLRMWHKVRLG
;
A
#
# COMPACT_ATOMS: atom_id res chain seq x y z
N MET A 1 8.60 18.64 50.91
CA MET A 1 8.93 19.82 51.76
C MET A 1 10.44 19.90 51.87
N SER A 2 11.03 21.06 51.56
CA SER A 2 12.44 21.36 51.82
C SER A 2 12.55 22.86 52.09
N SER A 3 12.82 23.23 53.34
CA SER A 3 12.83 24.64 53.77
C SER A 3 14.17 25.28 53.46
N ASN A 4 14.30 25.90 52.28
CA ASN A 4 15.43 26.77 51.98
C ASN A 4 15.35 28.00 52.90
N GLY A 5 16.13 27.98 53.99
CA GLY A 5 16.19 29.08 54.96
C GLY A 5 16.87 30.30 54.34
N VAL A 6 16.07 31.26 53.86
CA VAL A 6 16.56 32.61 53.59
C VAL A 6 16.82 33.27 54.94
N SER A 7 18.09 33.37 55.34
CA SER A 7 18.44 34.00 56.61
C SER A 7 18.11 35.49 56.56
N PRO A 8 17.49 36.08 57.61
CA PRO A 8 17.27 37.52 57.70
C PRO A 8 18.56 38.34 57.54
N THR A 9 19.73 37.76 57.88
CA THR A 9 21.04 38.41 57.73
C THR A 9 21.41 38.74 56.29
N ASP A 10 21.01 37.90 55.32
CA ASP A 10 21.44 38.04 53.93
C ASP A 10 20.64 39.14 53.20
N ILE A 11 19.42 39.40 53.66
CA ILE A 11 18.61 40.54 53.23
C ILE A 11 19.19 41.85 53.80
N ILE A 12 19.68 41.83 55.04
CA ILE A 12 20.27 42.99 55.71
C ILE A 12 21.60 43.39 55.06
N THR A 13 22.44 42.46 54.61
CA THR A 13 23.66 42.80 53.86
C THR A 13 23.36 43.36 52.46
N TYR A 14 22.40 42.78 51.72
CA TYR A 14 22.02 43.28 50.39
C TYR A 14 21.40 44.70 50.40
N ILE A 15 20.70 45.08 51.48
CA ILE A 15 20.02 46.39 51.59
C ILE A 15 20.84 47.40 52.41
N GLY A 16 21.60 46.95 53.42
CA GLY A 16 22.34 47.81 54.34
C GLY A 16 23.64 48.39 53.74
N VAL A 17 24.36 47.62 52.92
CA VAL A 17 25.64 48.08 52.33
C VAL A 17 25.46 49.29 51.39
N PRO A 18 24.44 49.37 50.51
CA PRO A 18 24.15 50.59 49.76
C PRO A 18 23.81 51.81 50.62
N LEU A 19 23.14 51.61 51.77
CA LEU A 19 22.74 52.69 52.67
C LEU A 19 23.93 53.31 53.42
N ALA A 20 24.95 52.53 53.78
CA ALA A 20 26.17 53.05 54.39
C ALA A 20 26.95 54.02 53.46
N VAL A 21 26.86 53.83 52.13
CA VAL A 21 27.54 54.66 51.12
C VAL A 21 26.82 56.00 50.87
N LEU A 22 25.56 56.14 51.27
CA LEU A 22 24.79 57.38 51.10
C LEU A 22 25.18 58.52 52.07
N GLY A 23 26.02 58.25 53.08
CA GLY A 23 26.58 59.28 53.97
C GLY A 23 27.74 60.10 53.38
N GLY A 24 28.26 59.72 52.21
CA GLY A 24 29.40 60.40 51.56
C GLY A 24 29.00 61.57 50.64
N PRO A 25 29.91 62.53 50.37
CA PRO A 25 29.62 63.74 49.60
C PRO A 25 29.09 63.44 48.18
N VAL A 26 27.90 63.99 47.90
CA VAL A 26 26.88 63.47 46.95
C VAL A 26 27.26 63.53 45.45
N LYS A 27 28.44 64.04 45.08
CA LYS A 27 28.83 64.22 43.66
C LYS A 27 29.52 63.00 43.01
N LEU A 28 30.28 62.18 43.74
CA LEU A 28 30.98 61.03 43.15
C LEU A 28 30.17 59.73 43.20
N THR A 29 29.48 59.46 44.31
CA THR A 29 28.71 58.23 44.53
C THR A 29 27.57 58.03 43.51
N ARG A 30 26.98 59.13 43.01
CA ARG A 30 25.91 59.09 42.00
C ARG A 30 26.34 58.49 40.66
N GLN A 31 27.61 58.55 40.27
CA GLN A 31 28.08 57.98 39.00
C GLN A 31 28.37 56.47 39.10
N ALA A 32 28.85 55.98 40.25
CA ALA A 32 29.17 54.57 40.45
C ALA A 32 27.95 53.70 40.78
N VAL A 33 26.98 54.23 41.53
CA VAL A 33 25.83 53.45 42.02
C VAL A 33 24.71 53.33 40.97
N LEU A 34 24.51 54.34 40.12
CA LEU A 34 23.46 54.31 39.08
C LEU A 34 23.58 53.11 38.10
N PRO A 35 24.77 52.80 37.53
CA PRO A 35 24.92 51.66 36.64
C PRO A 35 24.62 50.31 37.31
N ILE A 36 24.94 50.16 38.60
CA ILE A 36 24.67 48.94 39.37
C ILE A 36 23.16 48.80 39.61
N LEU A 37 22.49 49.88 40.05
CA LEU A 37 21.02 49.88 40.22
C LEU A 37 20.26 49.71 38.89
N TYR A 38 20.76 50.30 37.80
CA TYR A 38 20.20 50.10 36.47
C TYR A 38 20.36 48.64 36.02
N ASN A 39 21.52 48.03 36.24
CA ASN A 39 21.72 46.60 36.00
C ASN A 39 20.75 45.78 36.84
N THR A 40 20.68 45.96 38.17
CA THR A 40 19.79 45.15 39.04
C THR A 40 18.32 45.29 38.66
N PHE A 41 17.87 46.49 38.26
CA PHE A 41 16.52 46.70 37.77
C PHE A 41 16.28 46.01 36.42
N ALA A 42 17.23 46.09 35.49
CA ALA A 42 17.16 45.40 34.19
C ALA A 42 17.19 43.86 34.34
N THR A 43 17.98 43.31 35.27
CA THR A 43 18.03 41.87 35.54
C THR A 43 16.71 41.36 36.10
N LEU A 44 16.12 42.10 37.05
CA LEU A 44 14.82 41.76 37.65
C LEU A 44 13.67 41.95 36.65
N ALA A 45 13.68 43.01 35.85
CA ALA A 45 12.68 43.25 34.82
C ALA A 45 12.68 42.13 33.76
N SER A 46 13.84 41.79 33.20
CA SER A 46 13.99 40.70 32.24
C SER A 46 13.65 39.33 32.85
N LEU A 47 14.14 39.00 34.04
CA LEU A 47 13.76 37.78 34.76
C LEU A 47 12.26 37.72 35.05
N SER A 48 11.60 38.83 35.38
CA SER A 48 10.15 38.86 35.61
C SER A 48 9.35 38.62 34.31
N ARG A 49 9.81 39.17 33.18
CA ARG A 49 9.26 38.93 31.84
C ARG A 49 9.42 37.46 31.45
N ILE A 50 10.60 36.89 31.65
CA ILE A 50 10.92 35.48 31.37
C ILE A 50 10.04 34.57 32.24
N LYS A 51 9.98 34.79 33.56
CA LYS A 51 9.08 34.05 34.48
C LYS A 51 7.60 34.25 34.17
N ARG A 52 7.19 35.34 33.50
CA ARG A 52 5.80 35.53 33.02
C ARG A 52 5.54 34.75 31.73
N MET A 53 6.50 34.72 30.80
CA MET A 53 6.43 33.92 29.56
C MET A 53 6.37 32.42 29.87
N LEU A 54 7.32 31.91 30.66
CA LEU A 54 7.39 30.49 31.07
C LEU A 54 6.12 30.02 31.79
N ARG A 55 5.52 30.86 32.65
CA ARG A 55 4.23 30.56 33.30
C ARG A 55 3.06 30.55 32.31
N ARG A 56 3.07 31.40 31.27
CA ARG A 56 2.04 31.41 30.21
C ARG A 56 2.10 30.15 29.34
N SER A 57 3.30 29.64 29.05
CA SER A 57 3.52 28.39 28.32
C SER A 57 3.56 27.12 29.20
N ARG A 58 3.28 27.25 30.51
CA ARG A 58 3.32 26.17 31.51
C ARG A 58 4.65 25.39 31.59
N LEU A 59 5.77 25.97 31.16
CA LEU A 59 7.08 25.29 31.16
C LEU A 59 7.71 25.27 32.56
N THR A 60 8.07 24.07 33.03
CA THR A 60 8.83 23.86 34.26
C THR A 60 10.32 24.12 34.01
N ALA A 61 10.80 25.32 34.33
CA ALA A 61 12.18 25.73 34.09
C ALA A 61 12.83 26.29 35.37
N LEU A 62 14.11 25.98 35.60
CA LEU A 62 14.89 26.57 36.68
C LEU A 62 15.65 27.80 36.17
N THR A 63 15.32 28.98 36.70
CA THR A 63 16.00 30.24 36.33
C THR A 63 17.02 30.63 37.41
N ARG A 64 18.29 30.78 37.03
CA ARG A 64 19.35 31.42 37.82
C ARG A 64 19.68 32.78 37.18
N SER A 65 20.09 33.77 37.96
CA SER A 65 20.37 35.12 37.44
C SER A 65 21.62 35.71 38.05
N ASP A 66 22.61 36.01 37.21
CA ASP A 66 23.80 36.74 37.57
C ASP A 66 23.60 38.24 37.28
N VAL A 67 23.55 39.01 38.37
CA VAL A 67 23.34 40.46 38.34
C VAL A 67 24.59 41.23 37.87
N VAL A 68 25.77 40.65 38.07
CA VAL A 68 27.06 41.26 37.75
C VAL A 68 27.41 41.01 36.29
N ASN A 69 27.32 39.76 35.84
CA ASN A 69 27.63 39.36 34.46
C ASN A 69 26.49 39.62 33.47
N ARG A 70 25.39 40.27 33.89
CA ARG A 70 24.22 40.63 33.06
C ARG A 70 23.53 39.44 32.38
N VAL A 71 23.51 38.29 33.05
CA VAL A 71 23.18 36.98 32.46
C VAL A 71 22.06 36.30 33.23
N ILE A 72 21.15 35.66 32.50
CA ILE A 72 20.14 34.76 33.05
C ILE A 72 20.39 33.36 32.48
N GLU A 73 20.62 32.39 33.37
CA GLU A 73 20.72 30.98 33.00
C GLU A 73 19.36 30.32 33.21
N ILE A 74 18.89 29.58 32.23
CA ILE A 74 17.57 28.93 32.24
C ILE A 74 17.77 27.47 31.89
N GLU A 75 17.57 26.58 32.86
CA GLU A 75 17.50 25.14 32.62
C GLU A 75 16.09 24.79 32.16
N LEU A 76 15.97 24.34 30.90
CA LEU A 76 14.73 23.93 30.26
C LEU A 76 14.75 22.41 29.98
N PRO A 77 13.68 21.67 30.29
CA PRO A 77 13.58 20.26 29.95
C PRO A 77 13.57 20.04 28.44
N ARG A 78 14.42 19.10 27.98
CA ARG A 78 14.34 18.50 26.65
C ARG A 78 13.41 17.29 26.72
N TYR A 79 12.40 17.26 25.84
CA TYR A 79 11.44 16.17 25.73
C TYR A 79 11.67 15.34 24.46
N ALA A 80 11.18 14.12 24.46
CA ALA A 80 10.63 13.49 23.27
C ALA A 80 9.10 13.59 23.29
N VAL A 81 8.49 13.63 22.11
CA VAL A 81 7.04 13.48 21.93
C VAL A 81 6.73 12.32 21.01
N MET A 82 5.56 11.75 21.22
CA MET A 82 4.90 10.86 20.27
C MET A 82 3.48 11.38 20.03
N PRO A 83 2.90 11.17 18.81
CA PRO A 83 1.47 11.33 18.60
C PRO A 83 0.66 10.61 19.68
N LEU A 84 -0.51 11.15 20.00
CA LEU A 84 -1.48 10.43 20.83
C LEU A 84 -2.06 9.24 20.04
N ASP A 85 -2.60 8.25 20.74
CA ASP A 85 -3.32 7.15 20.09
C ASP A 85 -4.67 7.66 19.55
N ARG A 86 -4.87 7.52 18.23
CA ARG A 86 -6.06 7.93 17.48
C ARG A 86 -7.36 7.37 18.05
N PHE A 87 -7.34 6.12 18.52
CA PHE A 87 -8.50 5.37 18.96
C PHE A 87 -8.78 5.53 20.45
N GLN A 88 -7.74 5.67 21.28
CA GLN A 88 -7.84 5.86 22.74
C GLN A 88 -8.08 7.33 23.13
N ASN A 89 -7.31 8.27 22.56
CA ASN A 89 -7.31 9.70 22.92
C ASN A 89 -8.09 10.56 21.91
N ARG A 90 -9.20 10.04 21.37
CA ARG A 90 -9.99 10.65 20.26
C ARG A 90 -10.18 12.18 20.41
N LEU A 91 -10.64 12.64 21.58
CA LEU A 91 -10.93 14.06 21.81
C LEU A 91 -9.69 14.98 21.83
N GLU A 92 -8.51 14.45 22.14
CA GLU A 92 -7.27 15.22 22.23
C GLU A 92 -6.43 15.13 20.95
N TYR A 93 -6.56 14.03 20.19
CA TYR A 93 -5.89 13.80 18.92
C TYR A 93 -6.32 14.79 17.83
N TRP A 94 -7.64 14.98 17.68
CA TRP A 94 -8.27 15.85 16.67
C TRP A 94 -8.39 17.32 17.09
N ASN A 95 -7.89 17.70 18.27
CA ASN A 95 -7.93 19.08 18.77
C ASN A 95 -6.53 19.64 18.95
N LEU A 96 -6.38 20.95 18.73
CA LEU A 96 -5.15 21.66 19.08
C LEU A 96 -4.97 21.78 20.60
N SER A 97 -3.72 22.07 20.99
CA SER A 97 -3.39 22.47 22.35
C SER A 97 -4.19 23.71 22.75
N ARG A 98 -4.79 23.68 23.93
CA ARG A 98 -5.48 24.85 24.51
C ARG A 98 -4.51 25.99 24.84
N HIS A 99 -3.21 25.71 24.92
CA HIS A 99 -2.16 26.63 25.37
C HIS A 99 -0.85 26.48 24.56
N PRO A 100 -0.85 26.81 23.26
CA PRO A 100 0.38 26.87 22.48
C PRO A 100 1.35 27.91 23.08
N SER A 101 2.65 27.61 23.06
CA SER A 101 3.67 28.53 23.56
C SER A 101 3.98 29.61 22.53
N SER A 102 4.05 30.86 22.97
CA SER A 102 4.47 31.99 22.14
C SER A 102 5.99 32.22 22.26
N ILE A 103 6.77 31.15 22.32
CA ILE A 103 8.24 31.17 22.53
C ILE A 103 8.89 30.55 21.28
N PRO A 104 9.89 31.20 20.65
CA PRO A 104 10.60 30.60 19.51
C PRO A 104 11.24 29.26 19.89
N GLY A 105 11.17 28.25 19.00
CA GLY A 105 11.53 26.86 19.34
C GLY A 105 10.37 26.06 19.98
N GLY A 106 9.19 26.66 20.12
CA GLY A 106 8.02 26.09 20.79
C GLY A 106 6.94 25.54 19.85
N SER A 107 7.15 25.51 18.53
CA SER A 107 6.08 25.18 17.56
C SER A 107 5.40 23.84 17.79
N TRP A 108 6.13 22.86 18.34
CA TRP A 108 5.59 21.57 18.75
C TRP A 108 4.41 21.69 19.73
N THR A 109 4.37 22.70 20.60
CA THR A 109 3.30 22.87 21.61
C THR A 109 1.91 23.21 21.03
N THR A 110 1.79 23.34 19.71
CA THR A 110 0.53 23.58 18.98
C THR A 110 -0.44 22.39 19.08
N PHE A 111 0.07 21.16 19.22
CA PHE A 111 -0.75 19.94 19.34
C PHE A 111 -0.65 19.30 20.74
N ASN A 112 -1.55 18.36 21.01
CA ASN A 112 -1.50 17.53 22.21
C ASN A 112 -0.62 16.30 21.93
N TRP A 113 0.41 16.09 22.77
CA TRP A 113 1.40 15.03 22.57
C TRP A 113 1.60 14.18 23.84
N LYS A 114 2.04 12.93 23.66
CA LYS A 114 2.61 12.13 24.75
C LYS A 114 4.05 12.55 25.01
N THR A 115 4.27 13.43 25.99
CA THR A 115 5.60 13.99 26.34
C THR A 115 6.38 13.09 27.31
N ASN A 116 7.60 12.71 26.94
CA ASN A 116 8.57 12.05 27.83
C ASN A 116 9.77 12.97 28.05
N ALA A 117 10.18 13.23 29.29
CA ALA A 117 11.38 14.03 29.58
C ALA A 117 12.66 13.18 29.37
N ILE A 118 13.60 13.68 28.57
CA ILE A 118 14.88 13.00 28.27
C ILE A 118 16.06 13.65 29.01
N GLY A 119 16.03 14.97 29.23
CA GLY A 119 17.11 15.66 29.91
C GLY A 119 16.82 17.14 30.12
N MET A 120 17.87 17.93 30.39
CA MET A 120 17.80 19.38 30.59
C MET A 120 18.81 20.07 29.65
N LYS A 121 18.46 21.25 29.13
CA LYS A 121 19.36 22.16 28.42
C LYS A 121 19.44 23.48 29.18
N THR A 122 20.65 23.90 29.54
CA THR A 122 20.91 25.23 30.09
C THR A 122 21.05 26.24 28.95
N GLN A 123 20.13 27.19 28.82
CA GLN A 123 20.29 28.36 27.96
C GLN A 123 20.87 29.52 28.79
N ARG A 124 22.02 30.06 28.38
CA ARG A 124 22.53 31.35 28.85
C ARG A 124 21.91 32.44 27.97
N VAL A 125 21.32 33.47 28.59
CA VAL A 125 20.55 34.53 27.91
C VAL A 125 21.03 35.89 28.40
N GLU A 126 21.50 36.73 27.48
CA GLU A 126 21.86 38.14 27.75
C GLU A 126 20.69 39.07 27.39
N TYR A 127 20.72 40.36 27.76
CA TYR A 127 19.54 41.23 27.61
C TYR A 127 19.13 41.59 26.18
N ALA A 128 19.95 41.26 25.19
CA ALA A 128 19.57 41.33 23.77
C ALA A 128 18.88 40.04 23.28
N ASP A 129 19.13 38.91 23.95
CA ASP A 129 18.71 37.59 23.49
C ASP A 129 17.25 37.28 23.84
N GLN A 130 16.62 36.48 22.98
CA GLN A 130 15.31 35.91 23.24
C GLN A 130 15.46 34.50 23.82
N VAL A 131 14.74 34.24 24.91
CA VAL A 131 14.60 32.87 25.44
C VAL A 131 14.00 31.99 24.34
N ARG A 132 14.63 30.86 24.07
CA ARG A 132 14.15 29.85 23.12
C ARG A 132 13.76 28.60 23.88
N GLN A 133 12.66 27.99 23.46
CA GLN A 133 12.25 26.68 23.95
C GLN A 133 13.11 25.62 23.24
N PRO A 134 13.67 24.62 23.94
CA PRO A 134 14.49 23.60 23.31
C PRO A 134 13.64 22.77 22.34
N GLN A 135 14.24 22.40 21.20
CA GLN A 135 13.60 21.51 20.25
C GLN A 135 13.43 20.10 20.83
N VAL A 136 12.37 19.44 20.42
CA VAL A 136 11.91 18.17 20.96
C VAL A 136 12.14 17.04 19.96
N GLU A 137 12.45 15.85 20.46
CA GLU A 137 12.65 14.65 19.63
C GLU A 137 11.30 14.05 19.22
N ILE A 138 11.10 13.78 17.92
CA ILE A 138 9.93 13.06 17.42
C ILE A 138 10.35 12.07 16.32
N ALA A 139 9.62 10.95 16.23
CA ALA A 139 9.75 9.99 15.13
C ALA A 139 9.13 10.61 13.86
N PHE A 140 9.87 10.67 12.76
CA PHE A 140 9.49 11.48 11.59
C PHE A 140 8.28 10.91 10.85
N ASP A 141 8.19 9.58 10.78
CA ASP A 141 7.04 8.80 10.32
C ASP A 141 5.78 9.10 11.13
N GLY A 142 5.90 9.15 12.47
CA GLY A 142 4.81 9.52 13.38
C GLY A 142 4.36 10.97 13.21
N LEU A 143 5.28 11.91 12.94
CA LEU A 143 4.95 13.30 12.65
C LEU A 143 4.20 13.45 11.32
N VAL A 144 4.74 12.87 10.24
CA VAL A 144 4.17 12.97 8.90
C VAL A 144 2.80 12.31 8.85
N SER A 145 2.64 11.11 9.42
CA SER A 145 1.33 10.43 9.46
C SER A 145 0.29 11.17 10.30
N TYR A 146 0.67 11.77 11.44
CA TYR A 146 -0.24 12.61 12.21
C TYR A 146 -0.73 13.82 11.40
N LEU A 147 0.18 14.53 10.72
CA LEU A 147 -0.18 15.68 9.88
C LEU A 147 -1.03 15.28 8.66
N LEU A 148 -0.72 14.16 8.01
CA LEU A 148 -1.57 13.59 6.94
C LEU A 148 -2.96 13.19 7.46
N ASP A 149 -3.05 12.66 8.67
CA ASP A 149 -4.33 12.26 9.23
C ASP A 149 -5.22 13.47 9.54
N LEU A 150 -4.64 14.60 9.98
CA LEU A 150 -5.31 15.90 10.10
C LEU A 150 -5.69 16.56 8.76
N GLY A 151 -5.13 16.10 7.63
CA GLY A 151 -5.43 16.61 6.28
C GLY A 151 -4.35 17.47 5.62
N ALA A 152 -3.11 17.49 6.13
CA ALA A 152 -1.99 18.21 5.51
C ALA A 152 -1.62 17.63 4.13
N VAL A 153 -1.28 18.49 3.16
CA VAL A 153 -0.89 18.06 1.81
C VAL A 153 0.64 18.10 1.66
N PRO A 154 1.33 16.97 1.40
CA PRO A 154 2.78 16.98 1.24
C PRO A 154 3.23 17.65 -0.07
N ASN A 155 4.33 18.42 -0.03
CA ASN A 155 4.80 19.25 -1.15
C ASN A 155 5.91 18.56 -1.98
N PRO A 156 5.67 18.17 -3.25
CA PRO A 156 6.65 17.49 -4.10
C PRO A 156 8.03 18.17 -4.16
N HIS A 157 8.07 19.51 -4.25
CA HIS A 157 9.33 20.25 -4.36
C HIS A 157 10.14 20.20 -3.06
N GLY A 158 9.45 20.27 -1.90
CA GLY A 158 10.08 20.26 -0.59
C GLY A 158 10.77 18.94 -0.26
N TRP A 159 10.08 17.81 -0.52
CA TRP A 159 10.64 16.47 -0.29
C TRP A 159 11.78 16.14 -1.27
N LYS A 160 11.64 16.53 -2.54
CA LYS A 160 12.72 16.38 -3.53
C LYS A 160 13.97 17.17 -3.16
N LEU A 161 13.79 18.42 -2.71
CA LEU A 161 14.89 19.24 -2.22
C LEU A 161 15.53 18.63 -0.97
N LEU A 162 14.73 18.27 0.03
CA LEU A 162 15.18 17.64 1.28
C LEU A 162 16.01 16.37 1.01
N ARG A 163 15.57 15.48 0.11
CA ARG A 163 16.38 14.33 -0.30
C ARG A 163 17.74 14.76 -0.88
N SER A 164 17.74 15.73 -1.78
CA SER A 164 18.94 16.13 -2.53
C SER A 164 19.99 16.89 -1.71
N THR A 165 19.57 17.69 -0.71
CA THR A 165 20.47 18.52 0.12
C THR A 165 20.65 17.99 1.54
N GLY A 166 19.77 17.09 2.00
CA GLY A 166 19.73 16.61 3.36
C GLY A 166 19.61 17.74 4.38
N LEU A 167 20.49 17.73 5.39
CA LEU A 167 20.58 18.75 6.44
C LEU A 167 20.86 20.16 5.91
N TRP A 168 21.33 20.32 4.66
CA TRP A 168 21.56 21.61 4.02
C TRP A 168 20.32 22.17 3.30
N ALA A 169 19.14 21.58 3.52
CA ALA A 169 17.88 22.12 3.00
C ALA A 169 17.65 23.55 3.54
N PRO A 170 17.24 24.52 2.70
CA PRO A 170 17.13 25.91 3.12
C PRO A 170 16.01 26.11 4.16
N VAL A 171 16.30 26.91 5.18
CA VAL A 171 15.34 27.27 6.23
C VAL A 171 14.09 27.91 5.60
N GLY A 172 12.91 27.46 6.02
CA GLY A 172 11.63 27.85 5.45
C GLY A 172 11.22 27.07 4.17
N CYS A 173 11.99 26.08 3.75
CA CYS A 173 11.53 25.05 2.80
C CYS A 173 10.28 24.37 3.36
N SER A 174 9.21 24.27 2.56
CA SER A 174 7.94 23.67 2.98
C SER A 174 7.87 22.20 2.57
N LEU A 175 7.75 21.31 3.55
CA LEU A 175 7.55 19.87 3.34
C LEU A 175 6.06 19.52 3.25
N MET A 176 5.20 20.21 3.99
CA MET A 176 3.75 20.01 3.95
C MET A 176 3.02 21.34 3.97
N MET A 177 1.89 21.42 3.29
CA MET A 177 1.02 22.58 3.15
C MET A 177 -0.29 22.36 3.94
N SER A 178 -1.04 23.44 4.14
CA SER A 178 -2.46 23.40 4.52
C SER A 178 -3.29 22.58 3.50
N PRO A 179 -4.50 22.12 3.86
CA PRO A 179 -5.40 21.42 2.93
C PRO A 179 -5.67 22.22 1.64
N ASP A 180 -5.77 23.55 1.76
CA ASP A 180 -5.99 24.48 0.65
C ASP A 180 -4.74 24.75 -0.20
N GLY A 181 -3.59 24.16 0.15
CA GLY A 181 -2.30 24.39 -0.52
C GLY A 181 -1.69 25.78 -0.32
N SER A 182 -2.32 26.64 0.49
CA SER A 182 -2.04 28.08 0.61
C SER A 182 -0.92 28.42 1.60
N GLU A 183 -0.87 27.73 2.73
CA GLU A 183 0.02 28.00 3.85
C GLU A 183 0.97 26.83 4.15
N LYS A 184 2.11 27.12 4.76
CA LYS A 184 3.15 26.12 5.05
C LYS A 184 2.89 25.46 6.40
N ALA A 185 2.44 24.20 6.38
CA ALA A 185 2.17 23.45 7.60
C ALA A 185 3.45 22.91 8.26
N LEU A 186 4.34 22.27 7.51
CA LEU A 186 5.61 21.74 8.01
C LEU A 186 6.78 22.35 7.25
N THR A 187 7.74 22.94 7.97
CA THR A 187 8.89 23.62 7.37
C THR A 187 10.22 23.20 7.98
N VAL A 188 11.31 23.31 7.21
CA VAL A 188 12.69 23.17 7.72
C VAL A 188 13.05 24.40 8.56
N ALA A 189 13.48 24.17 9.79
CA ALA A 189 13.82 25.22 10.76
C ALA A 189 15.36 25.41 10.89
N PRO A 190 15.84 26.49 11.54
CA PRO A 190 17.27 26.68 11.80
C PRO A 190 17.90 25.51 12.56
N LEU A 191 19.19 25.23 12.30
CA LEU A 191 19.93 24.11 12.89
C LEU A 191 20.45 24.40 14.31
N ASP A 192 20.17 25.59 14.85
CA ASP A 192 20.73 26.18 16.09
C ASP A 192 20.58 25.34 17.38
N ASP A 193 19.75 24.29 17.38
CA ASP A 193 19.54 23.35 18.50
C ASP A 193 19.33 21.90 18.03
N SER A 194 19.76 21.56 16.80
CA SER A 194 19.34 20.28 16.19
C SER A 194 20.24 19.08 16.51
N ASP A 195 21.42 19.30 17.11
CA ASP A 195 22.42 18.27 17.45
C ASP A 195 22.75 17.31 16.29
N GLY A 196 22.76 17.81 15.05
CA GLY A 196 23.03 17.03 13.83
C GLY A 196 21.82 16.30 13.24
N HIS A 197 20.64 16.43 13.85
CA HIS A 197 19.37 15.98 13.27
C HIS A 197 18.77 17.03 12.33
N LEU A 198 17.80 16.63 11.51
CA LEU A 198 16.95 17.54 10.75
C LEU A 198 16.08 18.37 11.71
N SER A 199 16.11 19.69 11.52
CA SER A 199 15.35 20.67 12.30
C SER A 199 14.07 21.06 11.57
N LEU A 200 12.93 20.99 12.26
CA LEU A 200 11.60 21.24 11.71
C LEU A 200 10.79 22.18 12.60
N ALA A 201 9.92 22.99 11.99
CA ALA A 201 8.91 23.79 12.68
C ALA A 201 7.55 23.63 12.00
N VAL A 202 6.49 23.56 12.80
CA VAL A 202 5.10 23.47 12.33
C VAL A 202 4.33 24.75 12.59
N ALA A 203 3.60 25.23 11.59
CA ALA A 203 2.50 26.16 11.78
C ALA A 203 1.19 25.39 11.52
N TRP A 204 0.16 25.60 12.34
CA TRP A 204 -1.13 24.95 12.14
C TRP A 204 -2.29 25.83 12.61
N SER A 205 -3.36 25.89 11.81
CA SER A 205 -4.60 26.57 12.15
C SER A 205 -5.68 25.55 12.53
N SER A 206 -6.53 25.88 13.51
CA SER A 206 -7.68 25.04 13.86
C SER A 206 -8.69 24.87 12.71
N SER A 207 -8.64 25.75 11.70
CA SER A 207 -9.45 25.68 10.49
C SER A 207 -8.98 24.64 9.45
N TRP A 208 -7.79 24.06 9.61
CA TRP A 208 -7.22 23.09 8.66
C TRP A 208 -7.51 21.63 9.00
N ILE A 209 -8.20 21.37 10.11
CA ILE A 209 -8.57 20.02 10.53
C ILE A 209 -9.79 19.61 9.71
N THR A 210 -9.55 19.03 8.53
CA THR A 210 -10.57 18.70 7.52
C THR A 210 -11.03 17.25 7.59
N ARG A 211 -10.32 16.43 8.38
CA ARG A 211 -10.56 14.99 8.53
C ARG A 211 -10.99 14.70 9.96
N ASP A 212 -11.76 13.64 10.08
CA ASP A 212 -12.56 13.32 11.26
C ASP A 212 -12.40 11.83 11.61
N HIS A 213 -12.82 11.45 12.81
CA HIS A 213 -12.73 10.08 13.34
C HIS A 213 -13.33 8.97 12.43
N ALA A 214 -14.28 9.32 11.55
CA ALA A 214 -14.89 8.42 10.56
C ALA A 214 -14.03 8.17 9.30
N HIS A 215 -12.94 8.92 9.10
CA HIS A 215 -12.02 8.72 7.99
C HIS A 215 -10.98 7.65 8.35
N LEU A 216 -10.52 6.87 7.36
CA LEU A 216 -9.46 5.89 7.56
C LEU A 216 -8.09 6.57 7.75
N PRO A 217 -7.16 6.02 8.57
CA PRO A 217 -5.81 6.55 8.71
C PRO A 217 -5.04 6.52 7.37
N PRO A 218 -3.99 7.35 7.18
CA PRO A 218 -3.28 7.47 5.89
C PRO A 218 -2.51 6.21 5.42
N TYR A 219 -2.52 5.14 6.21
CA TYR A 219 -1.91 3.83 5.91
C TYR A 219 -2.94 2.74 5.50
N TRP A 220 -4.22 3.11 5.48
CA TRP A 220 -5.33 2.17 5.38
C TRP A 220 -6.02 2.29 4.01
N VAL A 221 -6.30 1.14 3.40
CA VAL A 221 -6.93 1.04 2.08
C VAL A 221 -8.30 0.42 2.22
N ARG A 222 -9.37 1.12 1.81
CA ARG A 222 -10.69 0.50 1.67
C ARG A 222 -10.77 -0.25 0.36
N LEU A 223 -10.98 -1.56 0.44
CA LEU A 223 -11.27 -2.44 -0.68
C LEU A 223 -12.80 -2.58 -0.77
N PRO A 224 -13.42 -2.11 -1.86
CA PRO A 224 -14.88 -2.11 -1.97
C PRO A 224 -15.42 -3.53 -2.11
N CYS A 225 -16.59 -3.78 -1.54
CA CYS A 225 -17.37 -4.99 -1.74
C CYS A 225 -17.81 -5.14 -3.22
N PRO A 226 -17.64 -6.32 -3.86
CA PRO A 226 -18.27 -6.59 -5.16
C PRO A 226 -19.79 -6.49 -5.04
N ALA A 227 -20.41 -5.66 -5.89
CA ALA A 227 -21.66 -4.98 -5.59
C ALA A 227 -22.89 -5.88 -5.28
N GLY A 228 -23.12 -6.13 -3.98
CA GLY A 228 -24.44 -6.45 -3.45
C GLY A 228 -25.36 -5.23 -3.57
N LYS A 229 -26.50 -5.37 -4.27
CA LYS A 229 -27.43 -4.26 -4.55
C LYS A 229 -27.97 -3.65 -3.25
N SER A 230 -27.53 -2.43 -2.92
CA SER A 230 -28.16 -1.63 -1.88
C SER A 230 -29.63 -1.37 -2.24
N LYS A 231 -30.54 -1.88 -1.41
CA LYS A 231 -31.98 -1.69 -1.62
C LYS A 231 -32.34 -0.23 -1.37
N GLU A 232 -32.94 0.43 -2.36
CA GLU A 232 -33.67 1.66 -2.10
C GLU A 232 -34.74 1.40 -1.01
N PRO A 233 -34.88 2.30 -0.01
CA PRO A 233 -35.88 2.13 1.04
C PRO A 233 -37.27 2.36 0.46
N LYS A 234 -37.99 1.28 0.12
CA LYS A 234 -39.41 1.35 -0.23
C LYS A 234 -40.18 2.03 0.91
N PRO A 235 -40.97 3.10 0.64
CA PRO A 235 -41.67 3.82 1.69
C PRO A 235 -42.72 2.93 2.36
N ALA A 236 -42.85 3.08 3.68
CA ALA A 236 -43.74 2.26 4.49
C ALA A 236 -45.23 2.51 4.16
N SER A 237 -45.96 1.42 3.96
CA SER A 237 -47.43 1.37 4.04
C SER A 237 -47.79 0.14 4.89
N GLY A 238 -48.75 0.27 5.82
CA GLY A 238 -48.89 -0.65 6.96
C GLY A 238 -50.27 -1.30 7.15
N GLY A 239 -50.31 -2.28 8.07
CA GLY A 239 -51.46 -3.17 8.35
C GLY A 239 -51.49 -4.43 7.45
N SER A 240 -52.16 -5.54 7.76
CA SER A 240 -52.86 -6.04 8.98
C SER A 240 -53.33 -7.50 8.73
N VAL A 241 -53.53 -8.43 9.69
CA VAL A 241 -53.17 -8.57 11.12
C VAL A 241 -53.44 -10.02 11.59
N CYS A 242 -52.73 -10.54 12.62
CA CYS A 242 -52.90 -11.86 13.31
C CYS A 242 -52.69 -13.16 12.48
N GLY A 243 -52.34 -14.33 13.04
CA GLY A 243 -51.88 -14.71 14.41
C GLY A 243 -52.20 -16.19 14.78
N SER A 244 -51.36 -16.88 15.59
CA SER A 244 -51.52 -18.25 16.21
C SER A 244 -51.73 -19.46 15.23
N GLU A 245 -51.55 -20.77 15.47
CA GLU A 245 -50.83 -21.74 16.39
C GLU A 245 -50.84 -23.14 15.67
N ASP A 246 -50.36 -24.35 16.08
CA ASP A 246 -50.02 -25.12 17.31
C ASP A 246 -48.62 -25.81 17.15
N ASP A 247 -48.12 -26.48 18.20
CA ASP A 247 -46.85 -27.23 18.29
C ASP A 247 -47.00 -28.73 17.94
N LYS A 248 -45.90 -29.42 17.52
CA LYS A 248 -45.66 -30.88 17.78
C LYS A 248 -44.32 -31.44 17.27
N LYS A 249 -43.76 -32.36 18.06
CA LYS A 249 -42.51 -33.12 17.84
C LYS A 249 -42.76 -34.59 17.38
N PRO A 250 -41.74 -35.26 16.80
CA PRO A 250 -41.68 -36.73 16.57
C PRO A 250 -41.27 -37.48 17.88
N PRO A 251 -41.29 -38.83 17.99
CA PRO A 251 -40.38 -39.78 17.31
C PRO A 251 -41.11 -41.10 16.88
N GLU A 252 -40.55 -42.31 16.62
CA GLU A 252 -39.20 -42.90 16.68
C GLU A 252 -39.12 -44.17 15.77
N GLY A 253 -37.94 -44.83 15.66
CA GLY A 253 -37.77 -46.22 15.17
C GLY A 253 -36.85 -46.39 13.93
N ASP A 254 -36.02 -47.43 13.81
CA ASP A 254 -35.66 -48.51 14.76
C ASP A 254 -34.23 -49.03 14.49
N ALA A 255 -33.65 -49.86 15.37
CA ALA A 255 -32.21 -50.13 15.46
C ALA A 255 -31.74 -51.56 15.12
N TYR A 256 -30.48 -51.69 14.66
CA TYR A 256 -29.71 -52.96 14.67
C TYR A 256 -28.21 -52.75 15.00
N LYS A 257 -27.59 -53.75 15.65
CA LYS A 257 -26.17 -53.78 16.09
C LYS A 257 -25.56 -55.18 15.95
N VAL A 258 -24.28 -55.24 15.53
CA VAL A 258 -23.23 -56.24 15.86
C VAL A 258 -21.88 -55.49 15.61
N GLN A 259 -20.88 -55.34 16.49
CA GLN A 259 -19.98 -56.30 17.18
C GLN A 259 -19.28 -57.29 16.23
N ASP A 260 -17.99 -57.61 16.33
CA ASP A 260 -16.85 -57.06 17.10
C ASP A 260 -15.53 -57.50 16.42
N GLY A 261 -14.31 -57.04 16.75
CA GLY A 261 -13.84 -56.07 17.76
C GLY A 261 -12.37 -56.35 18.12
N SER A 262 -11.66 -55.40 18.78
CA SER A 262 -10.21 -55.51 19.17
C SER A 262 -9.23 -55.51 17.96
N THR A 263 -7.91 -55.22 17.98
CA THR A 263 -6.92 -54.50 18.83
C THR A 263 -5.63 -54.32 17.96
N SER A 264 -4.59 -53.51 18.23
CA SER A 264 -4.20 -52.59 19.32
C SER A 264 -3.06 -51.64 18.83
N GLU A 265 -2.79 -50.57 19.59
CA GLU A 265 -1.51 -49.81 19.71
C GLU A 265 -0.63 -49.52 18.47
N ALA A 266 -0.59 -48.24 18.02
CA ALA A 266 0.65 -47.44 17.98
C ALA A 266 0.39 -45.96 17.62
N ALA A 267 1.24 -45.07 18.11
CA ALA A 267 1.10 -43.61 18.15
C ALA A 267 0.98 -42.86 16.80
N SER A 268 0.00 -41.94 16.73
CA SER A 268 0.23 -40.53 16.39
C SER A 268 -0.90 -39.65 16.94
N ARG A 269 -0.59 -38.38 17.24
CA ARG A 269 -1.57 -37.31 17.48
C ARG A 269 -1.45 -36.36 16.30
N ASP A 270 -2.34 -36.53 15.32
CA ASP A 270 -2.62 -35.48 14.35
C ASP A 270 -3.98 -34.88 14.73
N GLU A 271 -3.97 -33.62 15.16
CA GLU A 271 -5.20 -32.85 15.34
C GLU A 271 -5.68 -32.45 13.94
N ALA A 272 -6.81 -33.01 13.51
CA ALA A 272 -7.36 -32.75 12.18
C ALA A 272 -7.82 -31.29 12.04
N ASP A 273 -7.42 -30.63 10.96
CA ASP A 273 -7.86 -29.28 10.63
C ASP A 273 -9.40 -29.20 10.52
N PRO A 274 -10.08 -28.26 11.21
CA PRO A 274 -11.52 -28.08 11.14
C PRO A 274 -11.89 -27.20 9.94
N ASP A 275 -11.65 -27.71 8.73
CA ASP A 275 -11.83 -26.99 7.48
C ASP A 275 -13.30 -26.98 6.97
N GLU A 276 -13.56 -26.21 5.90
CA GLU A 276 -14.74 -26.31 5.01
C GLU A 276 -16.17 -26.04 5.57
N ARG A 277 -16.38 -25.41 6.74
CA ARG A 277 -17.75 -25.02 7.19
C ARG A 277 -17.98 -23.59 7.66
N GLN A 278 -17.60 -22.62 6.82
CA GLN A 278 -18.25 -21.31 6.79
C GLN A 278 -18.12 -20.64 5.42
N ALA A 279 -19.23 -20.51 4.69
CA ALA A 279 -19.32 -19.54 3.61
C ALA A 279 -19.34 -18.14 4.25
N ASN A 280 -18.24 -17.38 4.07
CA ASN A 280 -17.98 -16.19 4.89
C ASN A 280 -19.08 -15.11 4.73
N PRO A 281 -19.68 -14.61 5.83
CA PRO A 281 -20.63 -13.50 5.77
C PRO A 281 -19.95 -12.17 5.38
N TYR A 282 -18.62 -12.10 5.47
CA TYR A 282 -17.82 -10.91 5.15
C TYR A 282 -17.79 -10.52 3.66
N VAL A 283 -18.46 -11.28 2.78
CA VAL A 283 -18.57 -10.96 1.35
C VAL A 283 -19.34 -9.65 1.10
N GLU A 284 -20.30 -9.30 1.97
CA GLU A 284 -21.18 -8.12 1.80
C GLU A 284 -20.65 -6.81 2.44
N HIS A 285 -19.42 -6.78 2.95
CA HIS A 285 -18.85 -5.63 3.67
C HIS A 285 -17.54 -5.13 3.06
N ASP A 286 -17.32 -3.82 3.14
CA ASP A 286 -16.06 -3.20 2.74
C ASP A 286 -14.94 -3.62 3.72
N ILE A 287 -13.78 -3.98 3.16
CA ILE A 287 -12.62 -4.45 3.94
C ILE A 287 -11.56 -3.34 3.97
N THR A 288 -11.02 -3.07 5.15
CA THR A 288 -10.03 -2.01 5.36
C THR A 288 -8.68 -2.62 5.74
N CYS A 289 -7.66 -2.40 4.90
CA CYS A 289 -6.37 -3.08 4.97
C CYS A 289 -5.25 -2.13 5.41
N GLU A 290 -4.50 -2.51 6.44
CA GLU A 290 -3.35 -1.76 6.97
C GLU A 290 -2.04 -2.17 6.29
N ILE A 291 -1.44 -1.26 5.52
CA ILE A 291 -0.19 -1.53 4.80
C ILE A 291 0.98 -0.79 5.46
N SER A 292 2.00 -1.57 5.86
CA SER A 292 3.25 -1.09 6.45
C SER A 292 4.46 -1.41 5.56
N MET A 293 5.66 -0.99 5.97
CA MET A 293 6.91 -1.28 5.26
C MET A 293 7.16 -2.79 5.06
N SER A 294 6.63 -3.63 5.94
CA SER A 294 6.69 -5.10 5.89
C SER A 294 5.50 -5.76 5.16
N GLY A 295 4.69 -4.98 4.44
CA GLY A 295 3.48 -5.44 3.75
C GLY A 295 2.22 -5.32 4.62
N LEU A 296 1.23 -6.18 4.35
CA LEU A 296 -0.07 -6.18 5.03
C LEU A 296 0.06 -6.63 6.49
N VAL A 297 -0.35 -5.77 7.43
CA VAL A 297 -0.25 -6.02 8.88
C VAL A 297 -1.55 -6.59 9.42
N THR A 298 -2.67 -5.90 9.16
CA THR A 298 -4.02 -6.27 9.55
C THR A 298 -5.00 -6.00 8.40
N ALA A 299 -6.16 -6.66 8.43
CA ALA A 299 -7.33 -6.26 7.67
C ALA A 299 -8.55 -6.36 8.59
N LEU A 300 -9.38 -5.32 8.60
CA LEU A 300 -10.56 -5.20 9.42
C LEU A 300 -11.80 -5.05 8.53
N VAL A 301 -12.87 -5.77 8.87
CA VAL A 301 -14.19 -5.51 8.26
C VAL A 301 -14.73 -4.19 8.82
N GLU A 302 -15.28 -3.35 7.94
CA GLU A 302 -15.91 -2.10 8.39
C GLU A 302 -17.27 -2.39 9.05
N GLY A 303 -17.27 -2.47 10.38
CA GLY A 303 -18.46 -2.72 11.18
C GLY A 303 -19.44 -1.55 11.19
N ASP A 304 -20.72 -1.89 11.27
CA ASP A 304 -21.87 -0.98 11.23
C ASP A 304 -21.72 0.19 12.25
N PRO A 305 -21.75 1.48 11.84
CA PRO A 305 -21.40 2.61 12.72
C PRO A 305 -22.35 2.82 13.91
N ASN A 306 -23.47 2.10 13.96
CA ASN A 306 -24.40 2.08 15.09
C ASN A 306 -24.02 1.07 16.19
N HIS A 307 -23.10 0.14 15.94
CA HIS A 307 -22.74 -0.91 16.89
C HIS A 307 -21.35 -0.68 17.49
N THR A 308 -21.27 -0.62 18.83
CA THR A 308 -20.05 -0.32 19.59
C THR A 308 -19.07 -1.51 19.70
N THR A 309 -19.16 -2.48 18.80
CA THR A 309 -18.27 -3.63 18.72
C THR A 309 -16.89 -3.19 18.21
N ALA A 310 -15.82 -3.81 18.70
CA ALA A 310 -14.51 -3.62 18.09
C ALA A 310 -14.53 -4.20 16.66
N PRO A 311 -13.87 -3.56 15.68
CA PRO A 311 -13.83 -4.06 14.32
C PRO A 311 -13.16 -5.44 14.25
N GLU A 312 -13.79 -6.38 13.55
CA GLU A 312 -13.36 -7.77 13.53
C GLU A 312 -12.17 -7.98 12.58
N GLY A 313 -11.11 -8.58 13.13
CA GLY A 313 -9.85 -8.81 12.42
C GLY A 313 -9.88 -10.10 11.60
N LEU A 314 -9.81 -9.97 10.28
CA LEU A 314 -9.80 -11.11 9.37
C LEU A 314 -8.52 -11.95 9.51
N TYR A 315 -8.61 -13.24 9.14
CA TYR A 315 -7.45 -14.10 9.07
C TYR A 315 -6.59 -13.75 7.85
N VAL A 316 -5.50 -13.01 8.09
CA VAL A 316 -4.64 -12.42 7.04
C VAL A 316 -3.30 -13.16 6.88
N ASN A 317 -3.10 -14.30 7.57
CA ASN A 317 -1.80 -14.97 7.62
C ASN A 317 -1.32 -15.58 6.28
N HIS A 318 -2.21 -15.73 5.28
CA HIS A 318 -1.85 -16.11 3.91
C HIS A 318 -1.24 -14.95 3.10
N LEU A 319 -1.67 -13.71 3.37
CA LEU A 319 -1.20 -12.49 2.70
C LEU A 319 -0.02 -11.79 3.40
N ARG A 320 0.43 -12.29 4.55
CA ARG A 320 1.64 -11.77 5.21
C ARG A 320 2.89 -12.17 4.42
N ILE A 321 3.80 -11.23 4.20
CA ILE A 321 5.06 -11.48 3.48
C ILE A 321 5.89 -12.52 4.27
N ARG A 322 6.22 -13.64 3.63
CA ARG A 322 7.10 -14.70 4.17
C ARG A 322 8.24 -14.97 3.18
N PRO A 323 9.47 -15.26 3.61
CA PRO A 323 10.64 -15.45 2.73
C PRO A 323 10.62 -16.72 1.84
N ARG A 324 9.44 -17.32 1.64
CA ARG A 324 9.17 -18.46 0.74
C ARG A 324 7.81 -18.35 0.00
N LYS A 325 7.07 -17.24 0.15
CA LYS A 325 5.78 -17.00 -0.51
C LYS A 325 5.74 -15.56 -1.04
N SER A 326 5.59 -15.43 -2.35
CA SER A 326 5.38 -14.18 -3.07
C SER A 326 3.99 -13.58 -2.82
N ASP A 327 3.01 -14.40 -2.42
CA ASP A 327 1.61 -14.07 -2.19
C ASP A 327 1.39 -12.66 -1.57
N GLY A 328 2.02 -12.40 -0.43
CA GLY A 328 1.90 -11.12 0.28
C GLY A 328 2.66 -9.95 -0.35
N ILE A 329 3.67 -10.21 -1.18
CA ILE A 329 4.43 -9.20 -1.92
C ILE A 329 3.61 -8.69 -3.10
N TRP A 330 3.00 -9.61 -3.86
CA TRP A 330 2.08 -9.28 -4.95
C TRP A 330 0.85 -8.53 -4.43
N PHE A 331 0.22 -9.01 -3.36
CA PHE A 331 -0.90 -8.31 -2.75
C PHE A 331 -0.54 -6.91 -2.24
N ALA A 332 0.54 -6.78 -1.44
CA ALA A 332 0.95 -5.46 -0.92
C ALA A 332 1.30 -4.49 -2.06
N SER A 333 1.90 -4.98 -3.14
CA SER A 333 2.19 -4.18 -4.34
C SER A 333 0.92 -3.69 -5.05
N ALA A 334 -0.03 -4.59 -5.30
CA ALA A 334 -1.29 -4.28 -5.98
C ALA A 334 -2.21 -3.38 -5.13
N ALA A 335 -2.29 -3.60 -3.81
CA ALA A 335 -3.07 -2.76 -2.90
C ALA A 335 -2.45 -1.36 -2.73
N THR A 336 -1.11 -1.25 -2.72
CA THR A 336 -0.39 0.04 -2.73
C THR A 336 -0.65 0.81 -4.02
N ALA A 337 -0.64 0.12 -5.18
CA ALA A 337 -1.00 0.71 -6.47
C ALA A 337 -2.47 1.21 -6.47
N TYR A 338 -3.41 0.38 -5.99
CA TYR A 338 -4.83 0.72 -5.93
C TYR A 338 -5.12 1.97 -5.09
N GLY A 339 -4.62 2.06 -3.85
CA GLY A 339 -4.84 3.22 -2.99
C GLY A 339 -4.20 4.52 -3.52
N THR A 340 -2.96 4.42 -4.03
CA THR A 340 -2.23 5.53 -4.66
C THR A 340 -2.95 6.08 -5.90
N SER A 341 -3.69 5.23 -6.61
CA SER A 341 -4.44 5.58 -7.83
C SER A 341 -5.87 6.09 -7.55
N SER A 342 -6.31 6.16 -6.28
CA SER A 342 -7.73 6.41 -5.94
C SER A 342 -7.97 7.44 -4.84
N GLN A 343 -7.31 7.35 -3.67
CA GLN A 343 -7.70 8.15 -2.49
C GLN A 343 -6.54 8.63 -1.61
N THR A 344 -5.42 7.92 -1.50
CA THR A 344 -4.33 8.26 -0.56
C THR A 344 -2.95 7.89 -1.12
N ILE A 345 -1.95 8.76 -0.90
CA ILE A 345 -0.55 8.44 -1.24
C ILE A 345 0.00 7.45 -0.20
N LEU A 346 0.03 6.16 -0.54
CA LEU A 346 0.52 5.09 0.33
C LEU A 346 2.05 5.01 0.30
N TRP A 347 2.70 5.87 1.08
CA TRP A 347 4.17 5.97 1.15
C TRP A 347 4.86 4.92 2.02
N ASN A 348 4.10 4.11 2.78
CA ASN A 348 4.67 3.10 3.67
C ASN A 348 5.39 1.97 2.92
N TYR A 349 4.78 1.43 1.87
CA TYR A 349 5.26 0.22 1.20
C TYR A 349 5.95 0.56 -0.11
N LYS A 350 7.22 0.14 -0.26
CA LYS A 350 7.90 0.23 -1.55
C LYS A 350 7.51 -0.99 -2.39
N ILE A 351 6.87 -0.77 -3.54
CA ILE A 351 6.73 -1.82 -4.55
C ILE A 351 8.15 -2.25 -4.98
N PRO A 352 8.53 -3.55 -4.89
CA PRO A 352 9.88 -3.99 -5.22
C PRO A 352 10.29 -3.64 -6.65
N ASP A 353 11.55 -3.20 -6.83
CA ASP A 353 12.06 -2.78 -8.14
C ASP A 353 12.03 -3.90 -9.19
N GLU A 354 12.09 -5.16 -8.75
CA GLU A 354 11.88 -6.35 -9.59
C GLU A 354 10.48 -6.43 -10.17
N ILE A 355 9.44 -6.05 -9.40
CA ILE A 355 8.04 -6.06 -9.84
C ILE A 355 7.77 -4.86 -10.75
N LEU A 356 8.30 -3.68 -10.40
CA LEU A 356 8.20 -2.48 -11.24
C LEU A 356 8.88 -2.70 -12.60
N SER A 357 10.12 -3.16 -12.61
CA SER A 357 10.87 -3.44 -13.85
C SER A 357 10.24 -4.57 -14.67
N PHE A 358 9.67 -5.60 -14.03
CA PHE A 358 8.87 -6.62 -14.70
C PHE A 358 7.61 -6.03 -15.38
N SER A 359 6.82 -5.22 -14.67
CA SER A 359 5.54 -4.67 -15.18
C SER A 359 5.68 -3.81 -16.44
N ARG A 360 6.88 -3.25 -16.66
CA ARG A 360 7.26 -2.44 -17.83
C ARG A 360 7.83 -3.24 -19.00
N LYS A 361 8.18 -4.51 -18.82
CA LYS A 361 8.69 -5.36 -19.92
C LYS A 361 7.52 -5.84 -20.78
N GLU A 362 7.58 -5.54 -22.07
CA GLU A 362 6.77 -6.24 -23.08
C GLU A 362 7.14 -7.74 -23.04
N THR A 363 6.20 -8.57 -22.59
CA THR A 363 6.51 -9.97 -22.19
C THR A 363 5.58 -11.01 -22.80
N VAL A 364 4.37 -10.62 -23.22
CA VAL A 364 3.35 -11.52 -23.79
C VAL A 364 3.39 -11.42 -25.32
N PRO A 365 3.69 -12.51 -26.07
CA PRO A 365 3.64 -12.53 -27.53
C PRO A 365 2.20 -12.43 -28.05
N CYS A 366 1.93 -11.57 -29.05
CA CYS A 366 0.57 -11.33 -29.55
C CYS A 366 -0.11 -12.58 -30.12
N GLY A 367 0.64 -13.44 -30.82
CA GLY A 367 0.12 -14.67 -31.41
C GLY A 367 -0.33 -15.71 -30.40
N VAL A 368 0.13 -15.63 -29.15
CA VAL A 368 -0.34 -16.51 -28.07
C VAL A 368 -1.74 -16.09 -27.60
N LEU A 369 -2.04 -14.79 -27.53
CA LEU A 369 -3.38 -14.31 -27.18
C LEU A 369 -4.41 -14.73 -28.24
N VAL A 370 -4.00 -14.78 -29.51
CA VAL A 370 -4.80 -15.36 -30.60
C VAL A 370 -5.01 -16.87 -30.43
N LEU A 371 -3.96 -17.64 -30.12
CA LEU A 371 -4.10 -19.08 -29.87
C LEU A 371 -4.96 -19.42 -28.64
N LEU A 372 -5.00 -18.53 -27.65
CA LEU A 372 -5.88 -18.64 -26.47
C LEU A 372 -7.33 -18.19 -26.74
N GLY A 373 -7.61 -17.59 -27.90
CA GLY A 373 -8.92 -17.03 -28.24
C GLY A 373 -9.28 -15.77 -27.43
N MET A 374 -8.29 -14.96 -27.06
CA MET A 374 -8.46 -13.67 -26.37
C MET A 374 -8.46 -12.47 -27.33
N VAL A 375 -7.90 -12.63 -28.53
CA VAL A 375 -7.75 -11.60 -29.56
C VAL A 375 -8.00 -12.26 -30.93
N ASP A 376 -8.62 -11.56 -31.88
CA ASP A 376 -8.81 -12.08 -33.24
C ASP A 376 -7.54 -11.95 -34.10
N GLU A 377 -7.38 -12.81 -35.12
CA GLU A 377 -6.27 -12.73 -36.07
C GLU A 377 -6.19 -11.36 -36.76
N SER A 378 -7.34 -10.71 -37.02
CA SER A 378 -7.39 -9.40 -37.71
C SER A 378 -6.91 -8.21 -36.89
N GLU A 379 -6.90 -8.30 -35.55
CA GLU A 379 -6.41 -7.24 -34.66
C GLU A 379 -4.90 -7.36 -34.38
N THR A 380 -4.22 -8.38 -34.93
CA THR A 380 -2.77 -8.62 -34.72
C THR A 380 -1.90 -8.29 -35.94
N PRO A 381 -0.66 -7.81 -35.76
CA PRO A 381 0.35 -7.77 -36.84
C PRO A 381 0.61 -9.16 -37.41
N GLU A 382 0.96 -9.28 -38.70
CA GLU A 382 1.17 -10.59 -39.32
C GLU A 382 2.34 -11.36 -38.69
N TRP A 383 2.01 -12.41 -37.92
CA TRP A 383 2.97 -13.21 -37.15
C TRP A 383 3.03 -14.70 -37.55
N ALA A 384 2.02 -15.20 -38.27
CA ALA A 384 1.87 -16.62 -38.60
C ALA A 384 2.08 -16.89 -40.11
N THR A 385 2.75 -17.99 -40.44
CA THR A 385 2.94 -18.42 -41.84
C THR A 385 1.61 -18.90 -42.44
N ARG A 386 1.01 -18.09 -43.32
CA ARG A 386 -0.21 -18.47 -44.05
C ARG A 386 0.07 -19.56 -45.09
N HIS A 387 -0.47 -20.76 -44.85
CA HIS A 387 -0.37 -21.90 -45.76
C HIS A 387 -1.57 -21.94 -46.72
N ASN A 388 -1.34 -21.99 -48.04
CA ASN A 388 -2.39 -22.09 -49.05
C ASN A 388 -2.32 -23.46 -49.77
N ASP A 389 -3.00 -24.45 -49.21
CA ASP A 389 -3.02 -25.83 -49.73
C ASP A 389 -3.97 -26.07 -50.90
N TYR A 390 -4.71 -25.05 -51.36
CA TYR A 390 -5.79 -25.25 -52.33
C TYR A 390 -5.27 -25.79 -53.67
N GLY A 391 -4.12 -25.31 -54.15
CA GLY A 391 -3.45 -25.86 -55.34
C GLY A 391 -2.98 -27.30 -55.12
N ALA A 392 -2.16 -27.53 -54.09
CA ALA A 392 -1.56 -28.84 -53.82
C ALA A 392 -2.60 -29.95 -53.58
N SER A 393 -3.72 -29.64 -52.92
CA SER A 393 -4.81 -30.60 -52.69
C SER A 393 -5.62 -30.90 -53.96
N LEU A 394 -5.83 -29.91 -54.84
CA LEU A 394 -6.41 -30.13 -56.16
C LEU A 394 -5.50 -30.95 -57.08
N ASP A 395 -4.20 -30.68 -57.10
CA ASP A 395 -3.23 -31.44 -57.89
C ASP A 395 -3.14 -32.91 -57.44
N GLN A 396 -3.08 -33.15 -56.12
CA GLN A 396 -3.15 -34.51 -55.57
C GLN A 396 -4.48 -35.23 -55.89
N PHE A 397 -5.60 -34.51 -56.00
CA PHE A 397 -6.88 -35.09 -56.41
C PHE A 397 -6.89 -35.42 -57.91
N ALA A 398 -6.42 -34.50 -58.76
CA ALA A 398 -6.32 -34.68 -60.20
C ALA A 398 -5.34 -35.81 -60.59
N GLN A 399 -4.22 -35.93 -59.88
CA GLN A 399 -3.28 -37.04 -60.06
C GLN A 399 -3.91 -38.38 -59.68
N ARG A 400 -4.49 -38.52 -58.48
CA ARG A 400 -5.16 -39.76 -58.05
C ARG A 400 -6.29 -40.18 -59.00
N SER A 401 -7.06 -39.22 -59.53
CA SER A 401 -8.09 -39.50 -60.54
C SER A 401 -7.52 -40.05 -61.86
N ARG A 402 -6.37 -39.54 -62.32
CA ARG A 402 -5.67 -40.05 -63.52
C ARG A 402 -5.09 -41.44 -63.28
N GLU A 403 -4.46 -41.68 -62.14
CA GLU A 403 -3.88 -42.98 -61.77
C GLU A 403 -4.96 -44.06 -61.64
N GLN A 404 -6.07 -43.76 -60.96
CA GLN A 404 -7.20 -44.68 -60.84
C GLN A 404 -7.81 -45.02 -62.21
N ARG A 405 -7.91 -44.04 -63.12
CA ARG A 405 -8.37 -44.26 -64.49
C ARG A 405 -7.40 -45.13 -65.30
N GLN A 406 -6.10 -44.88 -65.23
CA GLN A 406 -5.07 -45.69 -65.90
C GLN A 406 -5.07 -47.14 -65.38
N ALA A 407 -5.27 -47.35 -64.08
CA ALA A 407 -5.42 -48.68 -63.49
C ALA A 407 -6.64 -49.42 -64.07
N MET A 408 -7.82 -48.77 -64.14
CA MET A 408 -9.01 -49.37 -64.74
C MET A 408 -8.85 -49.66 -66.24
N GLU A 409 -8.18 -48.78 -66.99
CA GLU A 409 -7.88 -48.98 -68.42
C GLU A 409 -6.86 -50.10 -68.66
N ALA A 410 -5.98 -50.41 -67.70
CA ALA A 410 -5.09 -51.57 -67.71
C ALA A 410 -5.81 -52.87 -67.32
N GLU A 411 -6.64 -52.85 -66.27
CA GLU A 411 -7.48 -53.98 -65.85
C GLU A 411 -8.43 -54.47 -66.95
N ALA A 412 -8.98 -53.54 -67.74
CA ALA A 412 -9.85 -53.85 -68.86
C ALA A 412 -9.16 -54.65 -69.99
N ARG A 413 -7.82 -54.72 -70.02
CA ARG A 413 -7.01 -55.44 -71.02
C ARG A 413 -6.54 -56.83 -70.57
N MET A 414 -6.81 -57.21 -69.31
CA MET A 414 -6.34 -58.48 -68.73
C MET A 414 -7.39 -59.60 -68.78
N ALA A 415 -6.92 -60.86 -68.78
CA ALA A 415 -7.79 -62.04 -68.81
C ALA A 415 -8.64 -62.14 -67.51
N PRO A 416 -9.86 -62.74 -67.55
CA PRO A 416 -10.83 -62.64 -66.45
C PRO A 416 -10.29 -63.05 -65.06
N ALA A 417 -9.60 -64.19 -64.97
CA ALA A 417 -9.03 -64.68 -63.71
C ALA A 417 -7.90 -63.78 -63.16
N GLN A 418 -7.12 -63.15 -64.04
CA GLN A 418 -6.06 -62.20 -63.66
C GLN A 418 -6.66 -60.85 -63.24
N ARG A 419 -7.74 -60.42 -63.90
CA ARG A 419 -8.49 -59.20 -63.58
C ARG A 419 -9.07 -59.25 -62.17
N GLU A 420 -9.59 -60.40 -61.75
CA GLU A 420 -10.05 -60.63 -60.37
C GLU A 420 -8.96 -60.49 -59.30
N GLN A 421 -7.73 -60.90 -59.61
CA GLN A 421 -6.58 -60.72 -58.73
C GLN A 421 -6.14 -59.26 -58.71
N ALA A 422 -6.03 -58.62 -59.88
CA ALA A 422 -5.68 -57.20 -60.02
C ALA A 422 -6.66 -56.26 -59.29
N VAL A 423 -7.97 -56.55 -59.31
CA VAL A 423 -8.99 -55.76 -58.59
C VAL A 423 -8.82 -55.89 -57.07
N ARG A 424 -8.54 -57.10 -56.54
CA ARG A 424 -8.26 -57.31 -55.12
C ARG A 424 -6.98 -56.58 -54.70
N ASP A 425 -5.93 -56.67 -55.51
CA ASP A 425 -4.67 -55.95 -55.31
C ASP A 425 -4.84 -54.43 -55.36
N ARG A 426 -5.66 -53.89 -56.28
CA ARG A 426 -5.99 -52.46 -56.32
C ARG A 426 -6.69 -52.05 -55.03
N MET A 427 -7.76 -52.74 -54.62
CA MET A 427 -8.50 -52.35 -53.40
C MET A 427 -7.62 -52.44 -52.15
N ARG A 428 -6.69 -53.40 -52.08
CA ARG A 428 -5.68 -53.44 -51.02
C ARG A 428 -4.76 -52.21 -51.07
N ARG A 429 -4.12 -51.92 -52.21
CA ARG A 429 -3.22 -50.77 -52.37
C ARG A 429 -3.92 -49.44 -52.12
N GLU A 430 -5.15 -49.28 -52.58
CA GLU A 430 -5.99 -48.10 -52.35
C GLU A 430 -6.32 -47.91 -50.86
N THR A 431 -6.54 -49.02 -50.12
CA THR A 431 -6.76 -48.97 -48.66
C THR A 431 -5.47 -48.63 -47.90
N GLU A 432 -4.34 -49.22 -48.30
CA GLU A 432 -3.01 -48.92 -47.74
C GLU A 432 -2.59 -47.47 -48.03
N GLN A 433 -2.87 -46.95 -49.23
CA GLN A 433 -2.67 -45.55 -49.60
C GLN A 433 -3.57 -44.61 -48.78
N ARG A 434 -4.87 -44.87 -48.63
CA ARG A 434 -5.76 -44.05 -47.78
C ARG A 434 -5.30 -44.01 -46.32
N MET A 435 -4.79 -45.13 -45.79
CA MET A 435 -4.20 -45.19 -44.45
C MET A 435 -2.90 -44.37 -44.34
N GLN A 436 -2.09 -44.34 -45.40
CA GLN A 436 -0.87 -43.53 -45.46
C GLN A 436 -1.18 -42.03 -45.62
N ASP A 437 -2.06 -41.66 -46.56
CA ASP A 437 -2.58 -40.29 -46.75
C ASP A 437 -3.14 -39.73 -45.42
N MET A 438 -3.89 -40.53 -44.67
CA MET A 438 -4.43 -40.15 -43.35
C MET A 438 -3.31 -39.89 -42.32
N ARG A 439 -2.26 -40.72 -42.30
CA ARG A 439 -1.11 -40.57 -41.40
C ARG A 439 -0.26 -39.35 -41.76
N ASP A 440 0.03 -39.15 -43.04
CA ASP A 440 0.84 -38.02 -43.50
C ASP A 440 0.06 -36.70 -43.40
N LYS A 441 -1.27 -36.73 -43.58
CA LYS A 441 -2.11 -35.58 -43.23
C LYS A 441 -2.09 -35.30 -41.72
N MET A 442 -2.28 -36.29 -40.86
CA MET A 442 -2.17 -36.09 -39.40
C MET A 442 -0.79 -35.56 -39.00
N ARG A 443 0.29 -36.05 -39.63
CA ARG A 443 1.66 -35.60 -39.38
C ARG A 443 1.87 -34.15 -39.82
N THR A 444 1.41 -33.77 -41.01
CA THR A 444 1.55 -32.40 -41.52
C THR A 444 0.65 -31.42 -40.76
N ASP A 445 -0.60 -31.77 -40.46
CA ASP A 445 -1.49 -30.97 -39.60
C ASP A 445 -0.90 -30.79 -38.19
N GLN A 446 -0.27 -31.82 -37.62
CA GLN A 446 0.44 -31.70 -36.34
C GLN A 446 1.69 -30.81 -36.45
N GLN A 447 2.52 -31.00 -37.47
CA GLN A 447 3.70 -30.15 -37.73
C GLN A 447 3.29 -28.67 -37.91
N ARG A 448 2.17 -28.38 -38.56
CA ARG A 448 1.62 -27.03 -38.73
C ARG A 448 1.11 -26.44 -37.42
N ARG A 449 0.48 -27.23 -36.55
CA ARG A 449 0.09 -26.80 -35.20
C ARG A 449 1.32 -26.48 -34.34
N ASP A 450 2.34 -27.35 -34.38
CA ASP A 450 3.58 -27.14 -33.65
C ASP A 450 4.40 -25.96 -34.20
N GLN A 451 4.41 -25.75 -35.53
CA GLN A 451 4.99 -24.57 -36.18
C GLN A 451 4.24 -23.30 -35.79
N ARG A 452 2.91 -23.25 -35.93
CA ARG A 452 2.10 -22.07 -35.54
C ARG A 452 2.21 -21.77 -34.04
N ALA A 453 2.37 -22.78 -33.18
CA ALA A 453 2.67 -22.57 -31.77
C ALA A 453 4.08 -22.00 -31.53
N MET A 454 5.08 -22.40 -32.33
CA MET A 454 6.44 -21.85 -32.26
C MET A 454 6.50 -20.41 -32.80
N GLU A 455 5.83 -20.12 -33.91
CA GLU A 455 5.64 -18.77 -34.47
C GLU A 455 4.90 -17.87 -33.48
N ALA A 456 3.86 -18.37 -32.80
CA ALA A 456 3.16 -17.63 -31.76
C ALA A 456 4.08 -17.24 -30.59
N LEU A 457 4.93 -18.15 -30.12
CA LEU A 457 5.90 -17.87 -29.04
C LEU A 457 7.00 -16.88 -29.46
N GLN A 458 7.30 -16.78 -30.76
CA GLN A 458 8.28 -15.84 -31.34
C GLN A 458 7.64 -14.53 -31.86
N SER A 459 6.31 -14.42 -31.83
CA SER A 459 5.58 -13.26 -32.33
C SER A 459 5.91 -11.96 -31.57
N PRO A 460 5.66 -10.77 -32.16
CA PRO A 460 5.88 -9.49 -31.48
C PRO A 460 5.24 -9.45 -30.11
N LYS A 461 6.02 -9.01 -29.11
CA LYS A 461 5.52 -8.85 -27.74
C LYS A 461 4.64 -7.59 -27.66
N TRP A 462 3.62 -7.64 -26.83
CA TRP A 462 2.67 -6.55 -26.63
C TRP A 462 2.82 -5.92 -25.23
N ASP A 463 2.44 -4.65 -25.12
CA ASP A 463 2.47 -3.93 -23.86
C ASP A 463 1.37 -4.40 -22.91
N THR A 464 1.69 -4.45 -21.61
CA THR A 464 0.84 -5.04 -20.57
C THR A 464 -0.52 -4.36 -20.44
N LYS A 465 -0.62 -3.06 -20.74
CA LYS A 465 -1.90 -2.31 -20.77
C LYS A 465 -2.83 -2.80 -21.87
N LEU A 466 -2.30 -2.92 -23.09
CA LEU A 466 -3.05 -3.38 -24.26
C LEU A 466 -3.48 -4.85 -24.11
N VAL A 467 -2.63 -5.69 -23.50
CA VAL A 467 -3.01 -7.07 -23.12
C VAL A 467 -4.15 -7.09 -22.10
N ALA A 468 -4.13 -6.19 -21.12
CA ALA A 468 -5.18 -6.07 -20.11
C ALA A 468 -6.52 -5.53 -20.68
N ASP A 469 -6.50 -4.64 -21.68
CA ASP A 469 -7.71 -4.22 -22.38
C ASP A 469 -8.39 -5.39 -23.11
N TYR A 470 -7.61 -6.26 -23.77
CA TYR A 470 -8.15 -7.45 -24.44
C TYR A 470 -8.60 -8.53 -23.44
N SER A 471 -7.88 -8.74 -22.34
CA SER A 471 -8.33 -9.67 -21.30
C SER A 471 -9.60 -9.20 -20.60
N LEU A 472 -9.78 -7.87 -20.41
CA LEU A 472 -11.02 -7.27 -19.91
C LEU A 472 -12.19 -7.47 -20.89
N LYS A 473 -11.99 -7.26 -22.20
CA LYS A 473 -13.00 -7.57 -23.23
C LYS A 473 -13.43 -9.04 -23.15
N TRP A 474 -12.47 -9.96 -23.04
CA TRP A 474 -12.69 -11.41 -22.96
C TRP A 474 -13.39 -11.85 -21.66
N LEU A 475 -13.04 -11.23 -20.52
CA LEU A 475 -13.70 -11.47 -19.22
C LEU A 475 -15.18 -11.02 -19.25
N LYS A 476 -15.46 -9.85 -19.84
CA LYS A 476 -16.83 -9.34 -20.05
C LYS A 476 -17.62 -10.22 -21.02
N ALA A 477 -17.02 -10.63 -22.14
CA ALA A 477 -17.63 -11.55 -23.10
C ALA A 477 -17.97 -12.95 -22.53
N ARG A 478 -17.37 -13.34 -21.39
CA ARG A 478 -17.70 -14.57 -20.65
C ARG A 478 -18.67 -14.35 -19.48
N ASN A 479 -19.23 -13.15 -19.30
CA ASN A 479 -20.09 -12.77 -18.17
C ASN A 479 -19.48 -13.05 -16.77
N ILE A 480 -18.15 -12.96 -16.65
CA ILE A 480 -17.46 -13.14 -15.36
C ILE A 480 -17.52 -11.84 -14.53
N TRP A 481 -17.63 -10.70 -15.20
CA TRP A 481 -17.74 -9.36 -14.60
C TRP A 481 -18.69 -8.47 -15.41
N ASP A 482 -19.43 -7.58 -14.73
CA ASP A 482 -20.39 -6.66 -15.36
C ASP A 482 -19.74 -5.69 -16.36
N GLU A 483 -20.45 -5.41 -17.46
CA GLU A 483 -19.95 -4.56 -18.55
C GLU A 483 -19.62 -3.12 -18.12
N SER A 484 -20.28 -2.61 -17.08
CA SER A 484 -20.12 -1.24 -16.58
C SER A 484 -18.88 -0.99 -15.71
N LEU A 485 -18.18 -2.05 -15.27
CA LEU A 485 -17.06 -1.91 -14.32
C LEU A 485 -15.77 -1.45 -15.00
N THR A 486 -15.00 -0.58 -14.32
CA THR A 486 -13.67 -0.14 -14.78
C THR A 486 -12.56 -1.06 -14.28
N VAL A 487 -11.37 -0.98 -14.89
CA VAL A 487 -10.18 -1.75 -14.45
C VAL A 487 -9.87 -1.53 -12.96
N LYS A 488 -10.09 -0.32 -12.43
CA LYS A 488 -9.85 -0.01 -11.02
C LYS A 488 -10.83 -0.73 -10.11
N ASP A 489 -12.13 -0.68 -10.42
CA ASP A 489 -13.18 -1.31 -9.60
C ASP A 489 -12.99 -2.83 -9.57
N LEU A 490 -12.69 -3.42 -10.74
CA LEU A 490 -12.37 -4.84 -10.89
C LEU A 490 -11.19 -5.26 -10.01
N VAL A 491 -10.08 -4.50 -10.02
CA VAL A 491 -8.94 -4.80 -9.15
C VAL A 491 -9.28 -4.57 -7.67
N GLY A 492 -10.13 -3.59 -7.33
CA GLY A 492 -10.65 -3.42 -5.97
C GLY A 492 -11.40 -4.66 -5.47
N PHE A 493 -12.30 -5.21 -6.30
CA PHE A 493 -13.05 -6.44 -6.01
C PHE A 493 -12.16 -7.69 -5.99
N MET A 494 -11.15 -7.78 -6.86
CA MET A 494 -10.17 -8.86 -6.83
C MET A 494 -9.32 -8.83 -5.55
N LEU A 495 -8.89 -7.64 -5.11
CA LEU A 495 -8.15 -7.47 -3.86
C LEU A 495 -9.03 -7.83 -2.64
N HIS A 496 -10.31 -7.41 -2.63
CA HIS A 496 -11.29 -7.83 -1.63
C HIS A 496 -11.38 -9.37 -1.57
N ARG A 497 -11.57 -10.01 -2.73
CA ARG A 497 -11.59 -11.47 -2.84
C ARG A 497 -10.28 -12.13 -2.38
N MET A 498 -9.11 -11.56 -2.67
CA MET A 498 -7.83 -12.10 -2.18
C MET A 498 -7.71 -12.08 -0.65
N VAL A 499 -8.32 -11.10 0.04
CA VAL A 499 -8.39 -11.12 1.51
C VAL A 499 -9.30 -12.26 2.00
N CYS A 500 -10.45 -12.47 1.36
CA CYS A 500 -11.42 -13.51 1.73
C CYS A 500 -11.03 -14.95 1.33
N ASP A 501 -10.24 -15.12 0.26
CA ASP A 501 -10.00 -16.40 -0.43
C ASP A 501 -8.48 -16.63 -0.63
N GLY A 502 -7.93 -17.55 0.16
CA GLY A 502 -6.51 -17.92 0.12
C GLY A 502 -6.10 -18.80 -1.05
N GLU A 503 -7.04 -19.56 -1.63
CA GLU A 503 -6.76 -20.44 -2.76
C GLU A 503 -6.72 -19.66 -4.07
N PHE A 504 -7.68 -18.75 -4.26
CA PHE A 504 -7.70 -17.77 -5.35
C PHE A 504 -6.43 -16.90 -5.32
N THR A 505 -6.08 -16.38 -4.13
CA THR A 505 -4.81 -15.67 -3.91
C THR A 505 -3.61 -16.49 -4.37
N SER A 506 -3.49 -17.74 -3.90
CA SER A 506 -2.35 -18.57 -4.25
C SER A 506 -2.32 -18.93 -5.73
N THR A 507 -3.48 -19.09 -6.39
CA THR A 507 -3.59 -19.38 -7.82
C THR A 507 -3.15 -18.19 -8.68
N ILE A 508 -3.60 -16.98 -8.36
CA ILE A 508 -3.16 -15.75 -9.03
C ILE A 508 -1.66 -15.50 -8.78
N CYS A 509 -1.18 -15.62 -7.54
CA CYS A 509 0.22 -15.36 -7.23
C CYS A 509 1.18 -16.39 -7.85
N LYS A 510 0.77 -17.67 -7.98
CA LYS A 510 1.50 -18.66 -8.80
C LYS A 510 1.57 -18.24 -10.27
N MET A 511 0.47 -17.74 -10.84
CA MET A 511 0.44 -17.27 -12.25
C MET A 511 1.33 -16.02 -12.46
N LEU A 512 1.33 -15.09 -11.49
CA LEU A 512 2.22 -13.92 -11.50
C LEU A 512 3.70 -14.33 -11.38
N ASP A 513 4.03 -15.31 -10.54
CA ASP A 513 5.39 -15.84 -10.42
C ASP A 513 5.86 -16.59 -11.68
N THR A 514 5.00 -17.42 -12.31
CA THR A 514 5.36 -18.08 -13.58
C THR A 514 5.56 -17.05 -14.70
N TRP A 515 4.73 -16.00 -14.77
CA TRP A 515 4.90 -14.91 -15.72
C TRP A 515 6.21 -14.15 -15.49
N LYS A 516 6.51 -13.76 -14.24
CA LYS A 516 7.79 -13.14 -13.89
C LYS A 516 8.98 -14.04 -14.28
N ALA A 517 8.89 -15.34 -13.99
CA ALA A 517 9.94 -16.29 -14.34
C ALA A 517 10.20 -16.36 -15.86
N TRP A 518 9.18 -16.44 -16.71
CA TRP A 518 9.41 -16.45 -18.17
C TRP A 518 9.86 -15.09 -18.71
N ALA A 519 9.44 -13.99 -18.08
CA ALA A 519 9.88 -12.65 -18.42
C ALA A 519 11.38 -12.43 -18.13
N ASP A 520 11.87 -12.92 -16.99
CA ASP A 520 13.28 -12.84 -16.61
C ASP A 520 14.15 -13.87 -17.35
N MET A 521 13.58 -15.00 -17.79
CA MET A 521 14.20 -15.90 -18.78
C MET A 521 14.17 -15.37 -20.22
N GLY A 522 13.64 -14.16 -20.46
CA GLY A 522 13.66 -13.45 -21.75
C GLY A 522 12.56 -13.85 -22.75
N GLY A 523 11.79 -14.90 -22.48
CA GLY A 523 10.74 -15.38 -23.37
C GLY A 523 9.99 -16.60 -22.83
N MET A 524 8.77 -16.77 -23.30
CA MET A 524 7.83 -17.81 -22.88
C MET A 524 8.10 -19.14 -23.59
N ARG A 525 7.91 -20.26 -22.87
CA ARG A 525 8.12 -21.63 -23.35
C ARG A 525 6.80 -22.32 -23.66
N LYS A 526 6.87 -23.46 -24.36
CA LYS A 526 5.69 -24.29 -24.68
C LYS A 526 4.99 -24.83 -23.43
N ALA A 527 5.74 -25.11 -22.35
CA ALA A 527 5.17 -25.51 -21.07
C ALA A 527 4.39 -24.37 -20.40
N ASP A 528 4.96 -23.16 -20.39
CA ASP A 528 4.32 -21.96 -19.84
C ASP A 528 2.99 -21.66 -20.55
N TYR A 529 2.97 -21.79 -21.88
CA TYR A 529 1.74 -21.68 -22.69
C TYR A 529 0.66 -22.70 -22.27
N GLN A 530 1.03 -23.93 -21.93
CA GLN A 530 0.08 -24.95 -21.46
C GLN A 530 -0.52 -24.56 -20.10
N THR A 531 0.29 -24.06 -19.16
CA THR A 531 -0.17 -23.55 -17.86
C THR A 531 -1.19 -22.41 -18.00
N ILE A 532 -0.98 -21.50 -18.97
CA ILE A 532 -1.94 -20.43 -19.30
C ILE A 532 -3.21 -21.00 -19.95
N GLN A 533 -3.07 -21.98 -20.85
CA GLN A 533 -4.21 -22.62 -21.52
C GLN A 533 -5.12 -23.36 -20.52
N GLU A 534 -4.57 -23.94 -19.46
CA GLU A 534 -5.33 -24.54 -18.36
C GLU A 534 -6.00 -23.48 -17.46
N ASN A 535 -5.34 -22.35 -17.19
CA ASN A 535 -5.75 -21.36 -16.20
C ASN A 535 -6.05 -19.97 -16.81
N GLN A 536 -6.81 -19.94 -17.92
CA GLN A 536 -7.05 -18.72 -18.71
C GLN A 536 -7.65 -17.56 -17.90
N SER A 537 -8.54 -17.85 -16.93
CA SER A 537 -9.16 -16.84 -16.06
C SER A 537 -8.15 -16.17 -15.12
N ALA A 538 -7.35 -16.97 -14.41
CA ALA A 538 -6.32 -16.47 -13.51
C ALA A 538 -5.23 -15.68 -14.26
N PHE A 539 -4.94 -16.02 -15.52
CA PHE A 539 -4.08 -15.22 -16.39
C PHE A 539 -4.72 -13.87 -16.75
N ALA A 540 -5.99 -13.86 -17.17
CA ALA A 540 -6.71 -12.61 -17.46
C ALA A 540 -6.77 -11.69 -16.23
N GLU A 541 -7.12 -12.22 -15.06
CA GLU A 541 -7.09 -11.51 -13.78
C GLU A 541 -5.69 -10.98 -13.43
N ALA A 542 -4.64 -11.80 -13.59
CA ALA A 542 -3.25 -11.38 -13.38
C ALA A 542 -2.82 -10.21 -14.30
N THR A 543 -3.30 -10.17 -15.56
CA THR A 543 -3.00 -9.04 -16.47
C THR A 543 -3.58 -7.71 -15.97
N LEU A 544 -4.76 -7.71 -15.35
CA LEU A 544 -5.39 -6.50 -14.79
C LEU A 544 -4.58 -5.95 -13.60
N LEU A 545 -4.10 -6.85 -12.72
CA LEU A 545 -3.24 -6.48 -11.59
C LEU A 545 -1.92 -5.87 -12.07
N ILE A 546 -1.27 -6.47 -13.08
CA ILE A 546 -0.03 -5.97 -13.65
C ILE A 546 -0.23 -4.64 -14.38
N ALA A 547 -1.36 -4.44 -15.07
CA ALA A 547 -1.66 -3.15 -15.72
C ALA A 547 -1.82 -2.01 -14.70
N LEU A 548 -2.53 -2.23 -13.58
CA LEU A 548 -2.63 -1.23 -12.50
C LEU A 548 -1.26 -0.95 -11.83
N ILE A 549 -0.44 -1.99 -11.63
CA ILE A 549 0.94 -1.83 -11.16
C ILE A 549 1.78 -1.05 -12.18
N LYS A 550 1.64 -1.29 -13.49
CA LYS A 550 2.35 -0.52 -14.52
C LYS A 550 1.89 0.94 -14.54
N ASP A 551 0.59 1.21 -14.57
CA ASP A 551 0.03 2.57 -14.56
C ASP A 551 0.54 3.39 -13.38
N THR A 552 0.61 2.77 -12.20
CA THR A 552 1.24 3.40 -11.05
C THR A 552 2.76 3.48 -11.20
N SER A 553 3.46 2.48 -11.75
CA SER A 553 4.91 2.54 -11.99
C SER A 553 5.33 3.66 -12.96
N ASP A 554 4.50 3.95 -13.96
CA ASP A 554 4.70 5.03 -14.94
C ASP A 554 4.45 6.38 -14.27
N ALA A 555 3.43 6.46 -13.41
CA ALA A 555 3.14 7.63 -12.59
C ALA A 555 4.16 7.86 -11.46
N LEU A 556 4.82 6.82 -10.95
CA LEU A 556 5.67 6.88 -9.74
C LEU A 556 7.09 7.41 -9.97
N GLU A 557 7.58 7.52 -11.21
CA GLU A 557 8.95 7.96 -11.50
C GLU A 557 9.19 9.41 -11.05
N GLY A 558 10.02 9.59 -10.01
CA GLY A 558 10.29 10.89 -9.41
C GLY A 558 9.14 11.44 -8.56
N THR A 559 8.21 10.60 -8.10
CA THR A 559 7.09 11.03 -7.26
C THR A 559 7.45 11.33 -5.81
N LEU A 560 6.61 12.19 -5.25
CA LEU A 560 6.52 12.48 -3.82
C LEU A 560 6.48 11.25 -2.92
N ALA A 561 5.88 10.12 -3.33
CA ALA A 561 5.84 8.89 -2.53
C ALA A 561 7.26 8.33 -2.29
N MET A 562 8.04 8.18 -3.35
CA MET A 562 9.43 7.71 -3.30
C MET A 562 10.31 8.68 -2.52
N ASP A 563 10.20 9.98 -2.81
CA ASP A 563 11.01 11.01 -2.17
C ASP A 563 10.72 11.11 -0.65
N LEU A 564 9.46 10.98 -0.25
CA LEU A 564 9.03 10.99 1.15
C LEU A 564 9.48 9.73 1.89
N GLN A 565 9.32 8.54 1.30
CA GLN A 565 9.79 7.27 1.88
C GLN A 565 11.32 7.23 2.03
N GLU A 566 12.07 7.75 1.04
CA GLU A 566 13.52 7.83 1.10
C GLU A 566 14.01 8.82 2.17
N CYS A 567 13.34 9.98 2.31
CA CYS A 567 13.61 10.92 3.40
C CYS A 567 13.33 10.31 4.78
N LEU A 568 12.22 9.61 4.95
CA LEU A 568 11.86 8.97 6.23
C LEU A 568 12.84 7.84 6.61
N ARG A 569 13.32 7.08 5.63
CA ARG A 569 14.39 6.08 5.81
C ARG A 569 15.72 6.72 6.25
N MET A 570 16.02 7.95 5.79
CA MET A 570 17.24 8.67 6.19
C MET A 570 17.13 9.33 7.57
N TRP A 571 15.95 9.85 7.95
CA TRP A 571 15.75 10.57 9.21
C TRP A 571 14.63 9.97 10.06
N HIS A 572 14.86 8.78 10.64
CA HIS A 572 13.92 8.16 11.59
C HIS A 572 13.55 9.10 12.77
N LYS A 573 14.48 9.96 13.20
CA LYS A 573 14.29 10.93 14.28
C LYS A 573 14.66 12.35 13.87
N VAL A 574 13.75 13.29 14.15
CA VAL A 574 13.88 14.72 13.82
C VAL A 574 13.65 15.59 15.06
N ARG A 575 14.12 16.84 14.99
CA ARG A 575 13.95 17.86 16.03
C ARG A 575 12.82 18.79 15.62
N LEU A 576 11.82 18.96 16.49
CA LEU A 576 10.65 19.80 16.25
C LEU A 576 10.63 20.97 17.24
N GLY A 577 10.57 22.22 16.75
CA GLY A 577 10.45 23.42 17.58
C GLY A 577 10.65 24.72 16.86
#